data_AF-A0A3D0NDZ2-F1
#
_entry.id   AF-A0A3D0NDZ2-F1
#
_cell.length_a   1.000
_cell.length_b   1.000
_cell.length_c   1.000
_cell.angle_alpha   90.00
_cell.angle_beta   90.00
_cell.angle_gamma   90.00
#
_symmetry.space_group_name_H-M   'P 1'
#
loop_
_entity.id
_entity.type
_entity.pdbx_description
1 polymer ?
#
loop_
_entity_poly.entity_id
_entity_poly.type
_entity_poly.pdbx_seq_one_letter_code
_entity_poly.pdbx_strand_id
1 'polypeptide(L)' 'QILTPKDMNAEVEIIYQTIEGLHKACPNHTGDWYFTGDYPTPGGNRVANRSFINFMEKNDARAY' A
#
# COMPACT_ATOMS: atom_id res chain seq x y z
N GLN A 1 3.00 14.84 21.77
CA GLN A 1 1.67 14.31 21.40
C GLN A 1 1.67 14.11 19.89
N ILE A 2 1.18 12.97 19.38
CA ILE A 2 1.30 12.59 17.94
C ILE A 2 0.06 13.00 17.12
N LEU A 3 -1.15 12.92 17.68
CA LEU A 3 -2.41 13.18 16.94
C LEU A 3 -3.16 14.43 17.37
N THR A 4 -2.97 14.90 18.61
CA THR A 4 -3.68 16.05 19.18
C THR A 4 -2.67 17.04 19.79
N PRO A 5 -2.13 17.98 19.00
CA PRO A 5 -1.29 19.06 19.50
C PRO A 5 -2.02 19.92 20.55
N LYS A 6 -1.27 20.58 21.44
CA LYS A 6 -1.83 21.32 22.59
C LYS A 6 -2.67 22.54 22.20
N ASP A 7 -2.40 23.10 21.04
CA ASP A 7 -3.02 24.29 20.46
C ASP A 7 -4.17 23.96 19.49
N MET A 8 -4.53 22.68 19.36
CA MET A 8 -5.63 22.24 18.52
C MET A 8 -6.97 22.47 19.20
N ASN A 9 -7.83 23.28 18.56
CA ASN A 9 -9.19 23.58 19.03
C ASN A 9 -10.27 22.68 18.41
N ALA A 10 -9.92 21.87 17.42
CA ALA A 10 -10.85 20.92 16.79
C ALA A 10 -10.95 19.63 17.60
N GLU A 11 -12.11 18.97 17.57
CA GLU A 11 -12.28 17.63 18.12
C GLU A 11 -11.77 16.59 17.12
N VAL A 12 -11.07 15.56 17.61
CA VAL A 12 -10.58 14.44 16.79
C VAL A 12 -11.24 13.16 17.26
N GLU A 13 -11.88 12.48 16.32
CA GLU A 13 -12.40 11.13 16.50
C GLU A 13 -11.62 10.17 15.58
N ILE A 14 -11.31 8.99 16.10
CA ILE A 14 -10.66 7.92 15.34
C ILE A 14 -11.75 6.96 14.90
N ILE A 15 -11.93 6.85 13.58
CA ILE A 15 -12.82 5.86 12.98
C ILE A 15 -12.02 4.79 12.25
N TYR A 16 -12.59 3.59 12.16
CA TYR A 16 -12.00 2.47 11.45
C TYR A 16 -12.89 2.08 10.26
N GLN A 17 -12.24 1.77 9.14
CA GLN A 17 -12.89 1.35 7.90
C GLN A 17 -12.62 -0.15 7.68
N THR A 18 -13.67 -0.94 7.41
CA THR A 18 -13.49 -2.34 7.01
C THR A 18 -12.95 -2.44 5.59
N ILE A 19 -12.30 -3.56 5.27
CA ILE A 19 -11.78 -3.85 3.93
C ILE A 19 -12.88 -3.83 2.88
N GLU A 20 -14.04 -4.43 3.17
CA GLU A 20 -15.16 -4.47 2.23
C GLU A 20 -15.68 -3.06 1.92
N GLY A 21 -15.69 -2.16 2.92
CA GLY A 21 -16.09 -0.78 2.67
C GLY A 21 -15.02 0.01 1.91
N LEU A 22 -13.72 -0.29 2.08
CA LEU A 22 -12.66 0.25 1.23
C LEU A 22 -12.88 -0.16 -0.24
N HIS A 23 -13.17 -1.44 -0.50
CA HIS A 23 -13.46 -1.92 -1.86
C HIS A 23 -14.69 -1.26 -2.48
N LYS A 24 -15.74 -1.02 -1.68
CA LYS A 24 -16.95 -0.31 -2.15
C LYS A 24 -16.68 1.15 -2.46
N ALA A 25 -15.87 1.83 -1.65
CA ALA A 25 -15.55 3.25 -1.83
C ALA A 25 -14.61 3.46 -3.04
N CYS A 26 -13.68 2.53 -3.27
CA CYS A 26 -12.64 2.64 -4.29
C CYS A 26 -12.64 1.42 -5.24
N PRO A 27 -13.71 1.17 -6.01
CA PRO A 27 -13.89 -0.08 -6.75
C PRO A 27 -12.82 -0.35 -7.83
N ASN A 28 -12.17 0.70 -8.33
CA ASN A 28 -11.13 0.60 -9.35
C ASN A 28 -9.70 0.56 -8.76
N HIS A 29 -9.55 0.57 -7.44
CA HIS A 29 -8.26 0.58 -6.74
C HIS A 29 -8.13 -0.67 -5.88
N THR A 30 -7.67 -1.76 -6.48
CA THR A 30 -7.61 -3.10 -5.85
C THR A 30 -6.37 -3.31 -4.96
N GLY A 31 -5.62 -2.26 -4.66
CA GLY A 31 -4.37 -2.33 -3.89
C GLY A 31 -4.62 -2.29 -2.39
N ASP A 32 -5.19 -3.35 -1.82
CA ASP A 32 -5.55 -3.43 -0.38
C ASP A 32 -4.55 -4.24 0.46
N TRP A 33 -3.55 -4.86 -0.16
CA TRP A 33 -2.55 -5.75 0.46
C TRP A 33 -1.85 -5.18 1.70
N TYR A 34 -1.72 -3.85 1.82
CA TYR A 34 -1.17 -3.20 3.02
C TYR A 34 -2.09 -3.33 4.24
N PHE A 35 -3.40 -3.41 4.01
CA PHE A 35 -4.42 -3.54 5.05
C PHE A 35 -4.82 -5.00 5.28
N THR A 36 -4.94 -5.80 4.22
CA THR A 36 -5.30 -7.23 4.33
C THR A 36 -4.12 -8.11 4.72
N GLY A 37 -2.89 -7.64 4.48
CA GLY A 37 -1.70 -8.47 4.61
C GLY A 37 -1.57 -9.52 3.50
N ASP A 38 -2.38 -9.45 2.44
CA ASP A 38 -2.30 -10.34 1.27
C ASP A 38 -1.07 -10.01 0.42
N TYR A 39 0.08 -10.41 0.95
CA TYR A 39 1.39 -10.20 0.38
C TYR A 39 2.17 -11.53 0.40
N PRO A 40 2.97 -11.84 -0.64
CA PRO A 40 3.22 -11.04 -1.83
C PRO A 40 2.15 -11.20 -2.92
N THR A 41 1.77 -10.09 -3.55
CA THR A 41 0.83 -10.14 -4.69
C THR A 41 1.52 -10.74 -5.94
N PRO A 42 0.77 -11.40 -6.85
CA PRO A 42 1.35 -11.92 -8.09
C PRO A 42 2.09 -10.86 -8.91
N GLY A 43 1.57 -9.63 -8.94
CA GLY A 43 2.24 -8.48 -9.57
C GLY A 43 3.53 -8.09 -8.85
N GLY A 44 3.52 -8.04 -7.52
CA GLY A 44 4.72 -7.76 -6.71
C GLY A 44 5.84 -8.77 -6.94
N ASN A 45 5.50 -10.07 -6.95
CA ASN A 45 6.47 -11.14 -7.24
C ASN A 45 7.08 -10.99 -8.64
N ARG A 46 6.27 -10.62 -9.64
CA ARG A 46 6.77 -10.41 -11.00
C ARG A 46 7.79 -9.26 -11.06
N VAL A 47 7.52 -8.15 -10.39
CA VAL A 47 8.43 -6.99 -10.31
C VAL A 47 9.71 -7.35 -9.54
N ALA A 48 9.60 -8.08 -8.43
CA ALA A 48 10.76 -8.54 -7.66
C ALA A 48 11.68 -9.45 -8.49
N ASN A 49 11.11 -10.44 -9.17
CA ASN A 49 11.87 -11.35 -10.04
C ASN A 49 12.52 -10.62 -11.21
N ARG A 50 11.81 -9.67 -11.86
CA ARG A 50 12.39 -8.85 -12.92
C ARG A 50 13.55 -7.99 -12.41
N SER A 51 13.42 -7.41 -11.22
CA SER A 51 14.50 -6.63 -10.59
C SER A 51 15.74 -7.50 -10.35
N PHE A 52 15.54 -8.74 -9.87
CA PHE A 52 16.64 -9.69 -9.67
C PHE A 52 17.34 -10.07 -10.98
N ILE A 53 16.58 -10.35 -12.04
CA ILE A 53 17.14 -10.64 -13.37
C ILE A 53 17.96 -9.45 -13.89
N ASN A 54 17.39 -8.23 -13.84
CA ASN A 54 18.08 -7.03 -14.30
C ASN A 54 19.40 -6.81 -13.55
N PHE A 55 19.41 -7.02 -12.22
CA PHE A 55 20.62 -6.96 -11.42
C PHE A 55 21.69 -7.98 -11.87
N MET A 56 21.30 -9.24 -12.08
CA MET A 56 22.20 -10.30 -12.51
C MET A 56 22.77 -10.05 -13.92
N GLU A 57 21.97 -9.47 -14.81
CA GLU A 57 22.34 -9.14 -16.19
C GLU A 57 23.07 -7.80 -16.33
N LYS A 58 23.27 -7.05 -15.22
CA LYS A 58 23.79 -5.67 -15.22
C LYS A 58 22.98 -4.73 -16.13
N ASN A 59 21.68 -4.95 -16.19
CA ASN A 59 20.72 -4.15 -16.94
C ASN A 59 20.14 -3.06 -16.02
N ASP A 60 20.19 -1.81 -16.45
CA ASP A 60 19.71 -0.63 -15.71
C ASP A 60 18.22 -0.32 -15.93
N ALA A 61 17.53 -1.12 -16.74
CA ALA A 61 16.10 -0.99 -16.97
C ALA A 61 15.28 -1.11 -15.68
N ARG A 62 14.15 -0.38 -15.63
CA ARG A 62 13.17 -0.48 -14.55
C ARG A 62 12.41 -1.81 -14.63
N ALA A 63 12.02 -2.34 -13.48
CA ALA A 63 11.28 -3.59 -13.37
C ALA A 63 9.75 -3.43 -13.48
N TYR A 64 9.25 -2.19 -13.50
CA TYR A 64 7.85 -1.80 -13.63
C TYR A 64 7.64 -0.91 -14.86
#